data_AF-A0A343TF42-F1
#
_entry.id   AF-A0A343TF42-F1
#
_cell.length_a   1.000
_cell.length_b   1.000
_cell.length_c   1.000
_cell.angle_alpha   90.00
_cell.angle_beta   90.00
_cell.angle_gamma   90.00
#
_symmetry.space_group_name_H-M   'P 1'
#
loop_
_entity.id
_entity.type
_entity.pdbx_description
1 polymer ?
#
loop_
_entity_poly.entity_id
_entity_poly.type
_entity_poly.pdbx_seq_one_letter_code
_entity_poly.pdbx_strand_id
1 'polypeptide(L)'
;MTDDRDKWNERYRDDDFDLPDEPVPELARRIDTLPDGRALDVATGSGRNALFLAEHGYDVAAVDVSDEALAQARARAEERGLDVDWIRADVTDPEGDFQLESRAYDLVVMSFFYAPELLPELTEALAPGGVLVYEHHLRSSDPIEVGPSDDWVRYRSNELLRACLDLTVLHYAEATRHGKEDDRPSAIATVVARKSCGGAQSYPAERDMRDVPRE
;
A
#
# COMPACT_ATOMS: atom_id res chain seq x y z
N MET A 1 13.83 -16.43 -16.36
CA MET A 1 13.09 -15.35 -15.69
C MET A 1 14.16 -14.43 -15.15
N THR A 2 14.14 -13.16 -15.54
CA THR A 2 15.03 -12.17 -14.92
C THR A 2 14.65 -12.09 -13.45
N ASP A 3 15.64 -12.09 -12.56
CA ASP A 3 15.45 -11.86 -11.13
C ASP A 3 14.63 -10.58 -10.93
N ASP A 4 13.54 -10.62 -10.15
CA ASP A 4 12.66 -9.47 -9.94
C ASP A 4 13.45 -8.28 -9.37
N ARG A 5 14.49 -8.56 -8.57
CA ARG A 5 15.45 -7.56 -8.12
C ARG A 5 16.10 -6.80 -9.26
N ASP A 6 16.67 -7.50 -10.24
CA ASP A 6 17.37 -6.89 -11.36
C ASP A 6 16.42 -6.05 -12.22
N LYS A 7 15.22 -6.59 -12.47
CA LYS A 7 14.16 -5.89 -13.21
C LYS A 7 13.76 -4.58 -12.54
N TRP A 8 13.51 -4.59 -11.23
CA TRP A 8 13.10 -3.37 -10.53
C TRP A 8 14.26 -2.41 -10.33
N ASN A 9 15.48 -2.89 -10.08
CA ASN A 9 16.68 -2.06 -10.06
C ASN A 9 16.91 -1.35 -11.40
N GLU A 10 16.69 -2.00 -12.53
CA GLU A 10 16.75 -1.35 -13.85
C GLU A 10 15.69 -0.26 -13.97
N ARG A 11 14.45 -0.56 -13.57
CA ARG A 11 13.32 0.37 -13.65
C ARG A 11 13.52 1.63 -12.78
N TYR A 12 14.03 1.49 -11.56
CA TYR A 12 14.27 2.63 -10.68
C TYR A 12 15.51 3.47 -11.05
N ARG A 13 16.40 2.96 -11.92
CA ARG A 13 17.50 3.76 -12.50
C ARG A 13 17.10 4.57 -13.71
N ASP A 14 15.93 4.30 -14.27
CA ASP A 14 15.40 5.03 -15.40
C ASP A 14 14.83 6.36 -14.92
N ASP A 15 15.43 7.48 -15.35
CA ASP A 15 14.98 8.83 -14.99
C ASP A 15 13.55 9.12 -15.50
N ASP A 16 13.08 8.39 -16.53
CA ASP A 16 11.72 8.50 -17.05
C ASP A 16 10.71 7.68 -16.22
N PHE A 17 11.17 6.86 -15.27
CA PHE A 17 10.30 6.12 -14.35
C PHE A 17 9.86 7.01 -13.17
N ASP A 18 8.91 7.89 -13.47
CA ASP A 18 8.32 8.78 -12.48
C ASP A 18 7.10 8.12 -11.79
N LEU A 19 7.11 8.14 -10.46
CA LEU A 19 6.06 7.60 -9.61
C LEU A 19 5.50 8.71 -8.72
N PRO A 20 4.20 8.68 -8.39
CA PRO A 20 3.61 9.71 -7.55
C PRO A 20 4.28 9.80 -6.18
N ASP A 21 4.60 11.02 -5.74
CA ASP A 21 5.19 11.27 -4.42
C ASP A 21 4.14 11.26 -3.30
N GLU A 22 2.86 11.44 -3.62
CA GLU A 22 1.81 11.39 -2.60
C GLU A 22 1.46 9.96 -2.18
N PRO A 23 1.13 9.74 -0.90
CA PRO A 23 0.68 8.45 -0.42
C PRO A 23 -0.63 8.03 -1.09
N VAL A 24 -1.00 6.76 -0.90
CA VAL A 24 -2.33 6.25 -1.24
C VAL A 24 -3.42 7.20 -0.69
N PRO A 25 -4.38 7.67 -1.52
CA PRO A 25 -5.36 8.68 -1.09
C PRO A 25 -6.19 8.25 0.12
N GLU A 26 -6.61 6.99 0.18
CA GLU A 26 -7.35 6.45 1.34
C GLU A 26 -6.50 6.38 2.61
N LEU A 27 -5.17 6.25 2.47
CA LEU A 27 -4.23 6.27 3.58
C LEU A 27 -4.19 7.68 4.19
N ALA A 28 -3.93 8.68 3.36
CA ALA A 28 -3.88 10.09 3.78
C ALA A 28 -5.22 10.58 4.33
N ARG A 29 -6.34 10.22 3.70
CA ARG A 29 -7.68 10.62 4.15
C ARG A 29 -8.02 10.10 5.55
N ARG A 30 -7.44 8.96 5.94
CA ARG A 30 -7.80 8.23 7.16
C ARG A 30 -6.77 8.31 8.25
N ILE A 31 -5.63 8.98 8.04
CA ILE A 31 -4.48 8.93 8.95
C ILE A 31 -4.88 9.18 10.42
N ASP A 32 -5.70 10.18 10.71
CA ASP A 32 -6.18 10.49 12.07
C ASP A 32 -7.20 9.49 12.67
N THR A 33 -7.63 8.51 11.90
CA THR A 33 -8.65 7.50 12.29
C THR A 33 -8.13 6.06 12.22
N LEU A 34 -6.94 5.89 11.64
CA LEU A 34 -6.21 4.62 11.64
C LEU A 34 -5.63 4.39 13.04
N PRO A 35 -5.35 3.13 13.41
CA PRO A 35 -4.62 2.87 14.64
C PRO A 35 -3.21 3.44 14.54
N ASP A 36 -2.72 4.04 15.61
CA ASP A 36 -1.30 4.40 15.77
C ASP A 36 -0.48 3.13 16.06
N GLY A 37 0.84 3.19 15.89
CA GLY A 37 1.76 2.13 16.30
C GLY A 37 2.70 1.70 15.21
N ARG A 38 2.88 0.38 15.05
CA ARG A 38 3.84 -0.18 14.08
C ARG A 38 3.19 -0.34 12.71
N ALA A 39 3.82 0.19 11.68
CA ALA A 39 3.36 0.10 10.30
C ALA A 39 4.32 -0.70 9.40
N LEU A 40 3.76 -1.40 8.43
CA LEU A 40 4.50 -2.06 7.35
C LEU A 40 4.08 -1.49 6.00
N ASP A 41 5.04 -1.02 5.20
CA ASP A 41 4.85 -0.67 3.79
C ASP A 41 5.47 -1.75 2.90
N VAL A 42 4.62 -2.51 2.19
CA VAL A 42 5.00 -3.68 1.39
C VAL A 42 5.20 -3.27 -0.06
N ALA A 43 6.35 -3.65 -0.63
CA ALA A 43 6.81 -3.16 -1.93
C ALA A 43 6.81 -1.63 -1.97
N THR A 44 7.54 -1.05 -1.01
CA THR A 44 7.51 0.38 -0.67
C THR A 44 7.99 1.30 -1.80
N GLY A 45 8.78 0.77 -2.74
CA GLY A 45 9.37 1.55 -3.81
C GLY A 45 10.26 2.67 -3.29
N SER A 46 10.06 3.88 -3.81
CA SER A 46 10.76 5.10 -3.34
C SER A 46 10.21 5.67 -2.02
N GLY A 47 9.31 4.94 -1.35
CA GLY A 47 8.94 5.19 0.05
C GLY A 47 7.75 6.14 0.27
N ARG A 48 6.93 6.46 -0.74
CA ARG A 48 5.86 7.48 -0.61
C ARG A 48 4.90 7.24 0.58
N ASN A 49 4.53 5.99 0.85
CA ASN A 49 3.65 5.66 1.98
C ASN A 49 4.45 5.58 3.28
N ALA A 50 5.59 4.89 3.27
CA ALA A 50 6.49 4.78 4.43
C ALA A 50 6.90 6.15 5.01
N LEU A 51 7.31 7.09 4.16
CA LEU A 51 7.68 8.45 4.56
C LEU A 51 6.48 9.21 5.13
N PHE A 52 5.33 9.13 4.47
CA PHE A 52 4.09 9.75 4.97
C PHE A 52 3.71 9.21 6.36
N LEU A 53 3.83 7.90 6.58
CA LEU A 53 3.55 7.28 7.87
C LEU A 53 4.55 7.72 8.96
N ALA A 54 5.84 7.77 8.63
CA ALA A 54 6.86 8.25 9.56
C ALA A 54 6.64 9.72 9.95
N GLU A 55 6.22 10.57 9.01
CA GLU A 55 5.83 11.97 9.28
C GLU A 55 4.68 12.08 10.29
N HIS A 56 3.82 11.05 10.36
CA HIS A 56 2.68 10.98 11.28
C HIS A 56 2.97 10.16 12.54
N GLY A 57 4.25 9.84 12.82
CA GLY A 57 4.69 9.25 14.08
C GLY A 57 4.55 7.74 14.19
N TYR A 58 4.33 7.04 13.08
CA TYR A 58 4.37 5.58 13.04
C TYR A 58 5.80 5.05 13.19
N ASP A 59 5.93 3.87 13.81
CA ASP A 59 7.15 3.06 13.75
C ASP A 59 7.11 2.23 12.47
N VAL A 60 7.83 2.65 11.43
CA VAL A 60 7.66 2.14 10.06
C VAL A 60 8.76 1.14 9.71
N ALA A 61 8.35 -0.07 9.32
CA ALA A 61 9.15 -0.98 8.52
C ALA A 61 8.70 -0.89 7.05
N ALA A 62 9.65 -0.81 6.13
CA ALA A 62 9.37 -0.66 4.71
C ALA A 62 10.23 -1.65 3.91
N VAL A 63 9.57 -2.52 3.15
CA VAL A 63 10.22 -3.64 2.45
C VAL A 63 10.10 -3.49 0.94
N ASP A 64 11.22 -3.66 0.24
CA ASP A 64 11.25 -3.76 -1.23
C ASP A 64 12.36 -4.72 -1.69
N VAL A 65 12.19 -5.29 -2.88
CA VAL A 65 13.19 -6.16 -3.50
C VAL A 65 14.33 -5.35 -4.14
N SER A 66 14.06 -4.11 -4.54
CA SER A 66 14.99 -3.23 -5.25
C SER A 66 15.91 -2.47 -4.30
N ASP A 67 17.23 -2.64 -4.49
CA ASP A 67 18.23 -1.83 -3.80
C ASP A 67 18.16 -0.35 -4.22
N GLU A 68 17.85 -0.10 -5.50
CA GLU A 68 17.77 1.26 -6.05
C GLU A 68 16.58 2.03 -5.45
N ALA A 69 15.41 1.40 -5.40
CA ALA A 69 14.22 1.98 -4.79
C ALA A 69 14.47 2.36 -3.32
N LEU A 70 15.07 1.43 -2.56
CA LEU A 70 15.41 1.66 -1.15
C LEU A 70 16.49 2.72 -0.98
N ALA A 71 17.45 2.84 -1.90
CA ALA A 71 18.45 3.91 -1.86
C ALA A 71 17.81 5.30 -2.04
N GLN A 72 16.87 5.43 -3.00
CA GLN A 72 16.10 6.66 -3.20
C GLN A 72 15.21 6.97 -1.98
N ALA A 73 14.53 5.96 -1.43
CA ALA A 73 13.68 6.11 -0.26
C ALA A 73 14.47 6.57 0.98
N ARG A 74 15.66 5.99 1.21
CA ARG A 74 16.58 6.40 2.28
C ARG A 74 17.05 7.85 2.13
N ALA A 75 17.47 8.25 0.94
CA ALA A 75 17.88 9.64 0.68
C ALA A 75 16.74 10.63 1.00
N ARG A 76 15.52 10.32 0.54
CA ARG A 76 14.31 11.11 0.83
C ARG A 76 13.99 11.16 2.34
N ALA A 77 14.19 10.06 3.06
CA ALA A 77 14.01 10.02 4.52
C ALA A 77 15.03 10.90 5.25
N GLU A 78 16.30 10.81 4.86
CA GLU A 78 17.40 11.61 5.42
C GLU A 78 17.17 13.12 5.22
N GLU A 79 16.72 13.52 4.03
CA GLU A 79 16.37 14.92 3.73
C GLU A 79 15.26 15.48 4.63
N ARG A 80 14.34 14.61 5.08
CA ARG A 80 13.21 14.97 5.95
C ARG A 80 13.47 14.73 7.43
N GLY A 81 14.60 14.11 7.78
CA GLY A 81 14.93 13.72 9.15
C GLY A 81 13.99 12.65 9.72
N LEU A 82 13.52 11.73 8.87
CA LEU A 82 12.60 10.65 9.24
C LEU A 82 13.37 9.35 9.49
N ASP A 83 12.92 8.58 10.48
CA ASP A 83 13.46 7.25 10.79
C ASP A 83 12.50 6.18 10.26
N VAL A 84 13.01 5.25 9.46
CA VAL A 84 12.28 4.14 8.84
C VAL A 84 13.21 2.95 8.75
N ASP A 85 12.72 1.77 9.14
CA ASP A 85 13.45 0.51 8.98
C ASP A 85 13.31 0.00 7.53
N TRP A 86 14.35 0.25 6.72
CA TRP A 86 14.39 -0.09 5.30
C TRP A 86 14.96 -1.50 5.07
N ILE A 87 14.10 -2.43 4.67
CA ILE A 87 14.40 -3.85 4.55
C ILE A 87 14.48 -4.23 3.07
N ARG A 88 15.66 -4.68 2.61
CA ARG A 88 15.77 -5.32 1.31
C ARG A 88 15.32 -6.77 1.43
N ALA A 89 14.22 -7.14 0.79
CA ALA A 89 13.73 -8.52 0.70
C ALA A 89 12.74 -8.71 -0.45
N ASP A 90 12.70 -9.95 -0.96
CA ASP A 90 11.55 -10.42 -1.71
C ASP A 90 10.52 -10.94 -0.70
N VAL A 91 9.42 -10.22 -0.55
CA VAL A 91 8.34 -10.58 0.39
C VAL A 91 7.54 -11.81 -0.06
N THR A 92 7.74 -12.26 -1.30
CA THR A 92 7.06 -13.43 -1.87
C THR A 92 7.93 -14.69 -1.85
N ASP A 93 9.20 -14.58 -1.44
CA ASP A 93 10.10 -15.72 -1.30
C ASP A 93 9.93 -16.38 0.08
N PRO A 94 9.30 -17.57 0.16
CA PRO A 94 9.10 -18.27 1.43
C PRO A 94 10.41 -18.79 2.03
N GLU A 95 11.48 -18.91 1.24
CA GLU A 95 12.82 -19.31 1.70
C GLU A 95 13.71 -18.10 2.02
N GLY A 96 13.18 -16.88 1.86
CA GLY A 96 13.89 -15.63 2.09
C GLY A 96 14.13 -15.31 3.57
N ASP A 97 15.12 -14.45 3.82
CA ASP A 97 15.53 -14.04 5.17
C ASP A 97 14.52 -13.11 5.89
N PHE A 98 13.56 -12.54 5.14
CA PHE A 98 12.49 -11.71 5.71
C PHE A 98 11.21 -12.53 5.84
N GLN A 99 10.63 -12.51 7.02
CA GLN A 99 9.40 -13.23 7.34
C GLN A 99 8.43 -12.28 8.02
N LEU A 100 7.17 -12.31 7.59
CA LEU A 100 6.13 -11.48 8.18
C LEU A 100 5.85 -11.94 9.62
N GLU A 101 6.16 -11.07 10.58
CA GLU A 101 5.84 -11.32 11.99
C GLU A 101 4.32 -11.34 12.21
N SER A 102 3.80 -12.43 12.79
CA SER A 102 2.38 -12.55 13.09
C SER A 102 1.94 -11.56 14.17
N ARG A 103 0.81 -10.87 13.93
CA ARG A 103 0.17 -9.93 14.86
C ARG A 103 1.09 -8.79 15.34
N ALA A 104 2.00 -8.33 14.49
CA ALA A 104 3.01 -7.34 14.82
C ALA A 104 2.66 -5.91 14.35
N TYR A 105 1.74 -5.75 13.39
CA TYR A 105 1.50 -4.48 12.73
C TYR A 105 0.10 -3.94 12.99
N ASP A 106 0.02 -2.70 13.45
CA ASP A 106 -1.23 -1.94 13.59
C ASP A 106 -1.74 -1.45 12.23
N LEU A 107 -0.82 -1.22 11.29
CA LEU A 107 -1.14 -0.80 9.93
C LEU A 107 -0.26 -1.54 8.91
N VAL A 108 -0.88 -2.05 7.85
CA VAL A 108 -0.16 -2.58 6.68
C VAL A 108 -0.65 -1.81 5.46
N VAL A 109 0.28 -1.28 4.67
CA VAL A 109 0.01 -0.63 3.39
C VAL A 109 0.68 -1.42 2.28
N MET A 110 -0.05 -1.64 1.19
CA MET A 110 0.49 -2.20 -0.04
C MET A 110 -0.10 -1.39 -1.19
N SER A 111 0.69 -1.03 -2.20
CA SER A 111 0.15 -0.34 -3.37
C SER A 111 0.86 -0.73 -4.65
N PHE A 112 0.10 -0.97 -5.71
CA PHE A 112 0.63 -1.28 -7.05
C PHE A 112 1.53 -2.53 -7.13
N PHE A 113 1.45 -3.42 -6.15
CA PHE A 113 2.13 -4.72 -6.12
C PHE A 113 1.12 -5.87 -6.16
N TYR A 114 1.08 -6.60 -7.27
CA TYR A 114 0.13 -7.71 -7.45
C TYR A 114 0.65 -8.99 -6.79
N ALA A 115 0.18 -9.27 -5.58
CA ALA A 115 0.51 -10.51 -4.85
C ALA A 115 -0.72 -11.04 -4.07
N PRO A 116 -1.74 -11.57 -4.75
CA PRO A 116 -2.93 -12.09 -4.07
C PRO A 116 -2.62 -13.23 -3.10
N GLU A 117 -1.59 -14.03 -3.37
CA GLU A 117 -1.12 -15.11 -2.50
C GLU A 117 -0.54 -14.63 -1.17
N LEU A 118 -0.10 -13.37 -1.10
CA LEU A 118 0.48 -12.76 0.10
C LEU A 118 -0.59 -12.23 1.07
N LEU A 119 -1.84 -12.02 0.61
CA LEU A 119 -2.91 -11.41 1.40
C LEU A 119 -3.26 -12.18 2.69
N PRO A 120 -3.29 -13.53 2.73
CA PRO A 120 -3.48 -14.27 3.97
C PRO A 120 -2.37 -14.01 4.99
N GLU A 121 -1.12 -13.92 4.55
CA GLU A 121 0.03 -13.67 5.44
C GLU A 121 0.02 -12.24 5.98
N LEU A 122 -0.31 -11.24 5.14
CA LEU A 122 -0.53 -9.86 5.60
C LEU A 122 -1.68 -9.77 6.60
N THR A 123 -2.75 -10.53 6.37
CA THR A 123 -3.87 -10.63 7.31
C THR A 123 -3.41 -11.21 8.65
N GLU A 124 -2.53 -12.22 8.66
CA GLU A 124 -1.97 -12.76 9.89
C GLU A 124 -0.97 -11.84 10.57
N ALA A 125 -0.21 -11.06 9.81
CA ALA A 125 0.73 -10.07 10.29
C ALA A 125 0.06 -8.91 11.04
N LEU A 126 -1.18 -8.58 10.68
CA LEU A 126 -1.97 -7.57 11.39
C LEU A 126 -2.22 -7.96 12.86
N ALA A 127 -1.96 -7.02 13.77
CA ALA A 127 -2.37 -7.08 15.16
C ALA A 127 -3.91 -7.08 15.29
N PRO A 128 -4.47 -7.55 16.41
CA PRO A 128 -5.88 -7.33 16.76
C PRO A 128 -6.31 -5.87 16.58
N GLY A 129 -7.28 -5.61 15.70
CA GLY A 129 -7.75 -4.25 15.38
C GLY A 129 -6.91 -3.50 14.33
N GLY A 130 -5.80 -4.09 13.88
CA GLY A 130 -4.94 -3.55 12.84
C GLY A 130 -5.65 -3.43 11.49
N VAL A 131 -5.14 -2.55 10.63
CA VAL A 131 -5.78 -2.19 9.36
C VAL A 131 -4.87 -2.49 8.16
N LEU A 132 -5.42 -3.11 7.13
CA LEU A 132 -4.84 -3.20 5.79
C LEU A 132 -5.39 -2.05 4.94
N VAL A 133 -4.50 -1.30 4.29
CA VAL A 133 -4.81 -0.38 3.19
C VAL A 133 -4.14 -0.93 1.93
N TYR A 134 -4.93 -1.30 0.93
CA TYR A 134 -4.40 -1.83 -0.32
C TYR A 134 -5.09 -1.24 -1.53
N GLU A 135 -4.32 -0.70 -2.47
CA GLU A 135 -4.80 -0.34 -3.80
C GLU A 135 -3.98 -0.96 -4.92
N HIS A 136 -4.65 -1.34 -6.01
CA HIS A 136 -4.00 -1.93 -7.17
C HIS A 136 -4.81 -1.70 -8.45
N HIS A 137 -4.19 -1.98 -9.60
CA HIS A 137 -4.87 -1.87 -10.89
C HIS A 137 -6.00 -2.89 -11.05
N LEU A 138 -7.12 -2.39 -11.57
CA LEU A 138 -8.33 -3.13 -11.91
C LEU A 138 -8.39 -3.39 -13.42
N ARG A 139 -8.98 -4.51 -13.82
CA ARG A 139 -9.36 -4.77 -15.22
C ARG A 139 -10.54 -3.90 -15.59
N SER A 140 -10.44 -3.22 -16.74
CA SER A 140 -11.47 -2.30 -17.21
C SER A 140 -12.03 -2.75 -18.55
N SER A 141 -13.35 -2.65 -18.73
CA SER A 141 -13.98 -2.69 -20.05
C SER A 141 -13.90 -1.33 -20.76
N ASP A 142 -13.70 -0.26 -20.00
CA ASP A 142 -13.57 1.10 -20.50
C ASP A 142 -12.10 1.39 -20.84
N PRO A 143 -11.82 2.29 -21.79
CA PRO A 143 -10.45 2.68 -22.12
C PRO A 143 -9.70 3.23 -20.90
N ILE A 144 -8.48 2.74 -20.71
CA ILE A 144 -7.53 3.21 -19.70
C ILE A 144 -6.16 3.40 -20.35
N GLU A 145 -5.40 4.38 -19.88
CA GLU A 145 -4.11 4.78 -20.48
C GLU A 145 -2.92 4.53 -19.54
N VAL A 146 -3.19 4.31 -18.25
CA VAL A 146 -2.17 4.12 -17.22
C VAL A 146 -2.32 2.75 -16.53
N GLY A 147 -1.18 2.13 -16.25
CA GLY A 147 -1.03 0.85 -15.57
C GLY A 147 -0.37 -0.23 -16.44
N PRO A 148 -0.21 -1.46 -15.92
CA PRO A 148 0.46 -2.54 -16.62
C PRO A 148 -0.30 -2.94 -17.89
N SER A 149 0.44 -3.20 -18.98
CA SER A 149 -0.15 -3.67 -20.25
C SER A 149 -0.74 -5.08 -20.13
N ASP A 150 -0.25 -5.89 -19.19
CA ASP A 150 -0.68 -7.26 -18.97
C ASP A 150 -1.89 -7.34 -18.02
N ASP A 151 -2.98 -7.95 -18.49
CA ASP A 151 -4.21 -8.11 -17.70
C ASP A 151 -4.09 -9.07 -16.51
N TRP A 152 -3.12 -9.98 -16.53
CA TRP A 152 -2.97 -10.98 -15.47
C TRP A 152 -2.48 -10.40 -14.14
N VAL A 153 -1.78 -9.25 -14.18
CA VAL A 153 -1.39 -8.47 -13.00
C VAL A 153 -2.45 -7.44 -12.59
N ARG A 154 -3.68 -7.53 -13.12
CA ARG A 154 -4.80 -6.66 -12.75
C ARG A 154 -5.89 -7.48 -12.09
N TYR A 155 -6.44 -6.98 -10.99
CA TYR A 155 -7.59 -7.60 -10.34
C TYR A 155 -8.81 -7.58 -11.25
N ARG A 156 -9.59 -8.65 -11.22
CA ARG A 156 -10.95 -8.69 -11.76
C ARG A 156 -11.90 -7.96 -10.82
N SER A 157 -13.08 -7.60 -11.32
CA SER A 157 -14.09 -6.96 -10.48
C SER A 157 -14.45 -7.81 -9.26
N ASN A 158 -14.39 -7.15 -8.11
CA ASN A 158 -14.58 -7.65 -6.76
C ASN A 158 -13.58 -8.73 -6.34
N GLU A 159 -12.50 -8.97 -7.08
CA GLU A 159 -11.51 -9.98 -6.70
C GLU A 159 -10.77 -9.56 -5.43
N LEU A 160 -10.29 -8.31 -5.37
CA LEU A 160 -9.65 -7.76 -4.18
C LEU A 160 -10.61 -7.73 -2.98
N LEU A 161 -11.88 -7.32 -3.20
CA LEU A 161 -12.90 -7.37 -2.14
C LEU A 161 -13.04 -8.79 -1.56
N ARG A 162 -13.21 -9.80 -2.42
CA ARG A 162 -13.40 -11.19 -2.01
C ARG A 162 -12.21 -11.74 -1.23
N ALA A 163 -11.00 -11.37 -1.64
CA ALA A 163 -9.77 -11.77 -0.95
C ALA A 163 -9.65 -11.18 0.47
N CYS A 164 -10.36 -10.10 0.77
CA CYS A 164 -10.33 -9.43 2.07
C CYS A 164 -11.57 -9.69 2.94
N LEU A 165 -12.45 -10.64 2.59
CA LEU A 165 -13.69 -10.88 3.36
C LEU A 165 -13.48 -11.58 4.71
N ASP A 166 -12.28 -12.09 4.99
CA ASP A 166 -11.89 -12.56 6.33
C ASP A 166 -11.58 -11.38 7.27
N LEU A 167 -11.43 -10.18 6.73
CA LEU A 167 -11.34 -8.92 7.46
C LEU A 167 -12.69 -8.20 7.45
N THR A 168 -12.85 -7.23 8.34
CA THR A 168 -13.99 -6.30 8.27
C THR A 168 -13.66 -5.15 7.33
N VAL A 169 -14.31 -5.15 6.17
CA VAL A 169 -14.13 -4.10 5.16
C VAL A 169 -14.73 -2.78 5.64
N LEU A 170 -13.88 -1.78 5.84
CA LEU A 170 -14.26 -0.41 6.21
C LEU A 170 -14.53 0.45 4.97
N HIS A 171 -13.87 0.13 3.86
CA HIS A 171 -14.05 0.78 2.57
C HIS A 171 -13.66 -0.14 1.44
N TYR A 172 -14.42 -0.09 0.36
CA TYR A 172 -14.08 -0.68 -0.91
C TYR A 172 -14.53 0.25 -2.02
N ALA A 173 -13.68 0.46 -3.02
CA ALA A 173 -14.01 1.21 -4.21
C ALA A 173 -13.32 0.58 -5.44
N GLU A 174 -14.07 0.53 -6.54
CA GLU A 174 -13.54 0.34 -7.89
C GLU A 174 -13.85 1.62 -8.65
N ALA A 175 -12.82 2.36 -9.05
CA ALA A 175 -12.99 3.70 -9.62
C ALA A 175 -11.90 4.03 -10.64
N THR A 176 -12.25 4.94 -11.55
CA THR A 176 -11.27 5.59 -12.41
C THR A 176 -10.53 6.66 -11.62
N ARG A 177 -9.20 6.67 -11.72
CA ARG A 177 -8.33 7.71 -11.18
C ARG A 177 -7.54 8.36 -12.31
N HIS A 178 -7.56 9.68 -12.35
CA HIS A 178 -6.86 10.49 -13.33
C HIS A 178 -5.51 10.94 -12.76
N GLY A 179 -4.46 10.88 -13.58
CA GLY A 179 -3.15 11.44 -13.22
C GLY A 179 -3.25 12.95 -12.99
N LYS A 180 -2.58 13.47 -11.97
CA LYS A 180 -2.66 14.90 -11.63
C LYS A 180 -2.08 15.80 -12.73
N GLU A 181 -1.06 15.34 -13.44
CA GLU A 181 -0.32 16.15 -14.41
C GLU A 181 -0.78 15.94 -15.85
N ASP A 182 -1.25 14.74 -16.19
CA ASP A 182 -1.55 14.34 -17.57
C ASP A 182 -3.03 13.99 -17.81
N ASP A 183 -3.86 14.00 -16.76
CA ASP A 183 -5.28 13.61 -16.76
C ASP A 183 -5.56 12.21 -17.33
N ARG A 184 -4.53 11.36 -17.46
CA ARG A 184 -4.67 10.04 -18.08
C ARG A 184 -5.40 9.08 -17.12
N PRO A 185 -6.45 8.38 -17.59
CA PRO A 185 -7.25 7.53 -16.72
C PRO A 185 -6.57 6.18 -16.41
N SER A 186 -6.71 5.75 -15.16
CA SER A 186 -6.39 4.41 -14.67
C SER A 186 -7.60 3.82 -13.96
N ALA A 187 -7.81 2.50 -14.04
CA ALA A 187 -8.82 1.82 -13.23
C ALA A 187 -8.15 1.20 -12.00
N ILE A 188 -8.67 1.53 -10.81
CA ILE A 188 -8.08 1.17 -9.51
C ILE A 188 -9.13 0.50 -8.64
N ALA A 189 -8.74 -0.59 -7.98
CA ALA A 189 -9.45 -1.15 -6.84
C ALA A 189 -8.73 -0.75 -5.55
N THR A 190 -9.48 -0.29 -4.56
CA THR A 190 -8.96 0.10 -3.24
C THR A 190 -9.77 -0.59 -2.15
N VAL A 191 -9.10 -1.17 -1.17
CA VAL A 191 -9.70 -1.74 0.04
C VAL A 191 -9.04 -1.16 1.28
N VAL A 192 -9.86 -0.83 2.28
CA VAL A 192 -9.42 -0.57 3.65
C VAL A 192 -10.16 -1.56 4.54
N ALA A 193 -9.44 -2.43 5.23
CA ALA A 193 -10.06 -3.52 6.00
C ALA A 193 -9.36 -3.73 7.34
N ARG A 194 -10.14 -4.02 8.38
CA ARG A 194 -9.68 -4.17 9.77
C ARG A 194 -9.71 -5.63 10.21
N LYS A 195 -8.68 -6.07 10.95
CA LYS A 195 -8.65 -7.38 11.61
C LYS A 195 -9.49 -7.36 12.88
N SER A 196 -10.78 -7.63 12.72
CA SER A 196 -11.73 -7.72 13.84
C SER A 196 -11.48 -8.92 14.73
N CYS A 197 -11.88 -8.83 16.00
CA CYS A 197 -11.73 -9.91 16.97
C CYS A 197 -13.10 -10.47 17.37
N GLY A 198 -13.29 -11.78 17.20
CA GLY A 198 -14.48 -12.49 17.69
C GLY A 198 -15.80 -12.07 17.04
N GLY A 199 -15.78 -11.55 15.81
CA GLY A 199 -16.98 -11.07 15.11
C GLY A 199 -17.57 -9.76 15.64
N ALA A 200 -16.89 -9.11 16.59
CA ALA A 200 -17.24 -7.79 17.09
C ALA A 200 -16.22 -6.75 16.61
N GLN A 201 -16.68 -5.53 16.33
CA GLN A 201 -15.83 -4.43 15.89
C GLN A 201 -16.30 -3.09 16.48
N SER A 202 -15.34 -2.26 16.92
CA SER A 202 -15.52 -0.81 17.09
C SER A 202 -15.27 -0.10 15.76
N TYR A 203 -16.12 0.88 15.41
CA TYR A 203 -15.93 1.71 14.22
C TYR A 203 -15.19 3.00 14.59
N PRO A 204 -14.30 3.52 13.71
CA PRO A 204 -13.75 4.86 13.90
C PRO A 204 -14.88 5.88 14.03
N ALA A 205 -14.67 6.92 14.84
CA ALA A 205 -15.61 8.03 14.90
C ALA A 205 -15.69 8.69 13.52
N GLU A 206 -16.90 9.02 13.05
CA GLU A 206 -17.02 9.88 11.88
C GLU A 206 -16.30 11.19 12.17
N ARG A 207 -15.37 11.61 11.30
CA ARG A 207 -14.90 12.99 11.32
C ARG A 207 -16.14 13.87 11.15
N ASP A 208 -16.37 14.75 12.11
CA ASP A 208 -17.53 15.63 12.09
C ASP A 208 -17.43 16.53 10.84
N MET A 209 -18.22 16.22 9.81
CA MET A 209 -18.22 16.98 8.54
C MET A 209 -18.71 18.43 8.71
N ARG A 210 -19.05 18.87 9.94
CA ARG A 210 -19.41 20.25 10.26
C ARG A 210 -18.21 21.20 10.32
N ASP A 211 -16.99 20.70 10.41
CA ASP A 211 -15.76 21.53 10.46
C ASP A 211 -15.07 21.70 9.10
N VAL A 212 -15.66 21.18 8.01
CA VAL A 212 -15.18 21.47 6.66
C VAL A 212 -15.78 22.82 6.21
N PRO A 213 -14.97 23.85 5.93
CA PRO A 213 -15.47 25.08 5.34
C PRO A 213 -16.17 24.72 4.03
N ARG A 214 -17.45 25.08 3.90
CA ARG A 214 -18.09 25.04 2.59
C ARG A 214 -17.47 26.16 1.75
N GLU A 215 -16.73 25.77 0.71
CA GLU A 215 -16.37 26.67 -0.39
C GLU A 215 -17.60 27.15 -1.15
#